data_AF-A0A159BPI5-F1
#
_entry.id   AF-A0A159BPI5-F1
#
_cell.length_a   1.000
_cell.length_b   1.000
_cell.length_c   1.000
_cell.angle_alpha   90.00
_cell.angle_beta   90.00
_cell.angle_gamma   90.00
#
_symmetry.space_group_name_H-M   'P 1'
#
loop_
_entity.id
_entity.type
_entity.pdbx_description
1 polymer ?
#
loop_
_entity_poly.entity_id
_entity_poly.type
_entity_poly.pdbx_seq_one_letter_code
_entity_poly.pdbx_strand_id
1 'polypeptide(L)'
;TDAGVHARGQVAHRDIVKHFPPGRFRDGLNAHLRPNPIGVLAADIVPDDFEARFSAIKRHYLYRITNTRANLALDISRVWRVPRALDADAMHKAA
;
A
#
# COMPACT_ATOMS: atom_id res chain seq x y z
N THR A 1 4.28 -3.91 -6.77
CA THR A 1 2.92 -3.86 -7.33
C THR A 1 3.05 -3.47 -8.79
N ASP A 2 2.07 -3.78 -9.63
CA ASP A 2 2.10 -3.39 -11.04
C ASP A 2 2.01 -1.85 -11.19
N ALA A 3 2.38 -1.36 -12.37
CA ALA A 3 2.38 0.07 -12.65
C ALA A 3 0.99 0.68 -12.38
N GLY A 4 0.95 1.74 -11.56
CA GLY A 4 -0.29 2.44 -11.17
C GLY A 4 -1.01 1.88 -9.94
N VAL A 5 -0.58 0.74 -9.38
CA VAL A 5 -1.19 0.16 -8.17
C VAL A 5 -0.54 0.71 -6.89
N HIS A 6 -1.38 1.27 -6.02
CA HIS A 6 -0.99 1.82 -4.71
C HIS A 6 -0.77 0.73 -3.66
N ALA A 7 -0.02 1.05 -2.60
CA ALA A 7 0.13 0.19 -1.44
C ALA A 7 -0.10 0.95 -0.13
N ARG A 8 -0.87 0.36 0.78
CA ARG A 8 -1.11 0.88 2.14
C ARG A 8 -0.34 0.14 3.24
N GLY A 9 0.09 -1.09 2.96
CA GLY A 9 0.76 -1.96 3.92
C GLY A 9 1.79 -2.87 3.26
N GLN A 10 2.54 -2.32 2.30
CA GLN A 10 3.64 -3.06 1.70
C GLN A 10 4.73 -3.31 2.74
N VAL A 11 5.24 -4.53 2.80
CA VAL A 11 6.33 -4.94 3.69
C VAL A 11 7.55 -5.27 2.85
N ALA A 12 8.72 -4.84 3.31
CA ALA A 12 10.03 -5.17 2.76
C ALA A 12 11.00 -5.42 3.92
N HIS A 13 12.03 -6.22 3.68
CA HIS A 13 13.09 -6.48 4.65
C HIS A 13 14.45 -6.24 3.99
N ARG A 14 15.46 -5.97 4.81
CA ARG A 14 16.84 -5.79 4.38
C ARG A 14 17.79 -5.99 5.55
N ASP A 15 18.90 -6.67 5.29
CA ASP A 15 19.98 -6.83 6.26
C ASP A 15 20.80 -5.56 6.37
N ILE A 16 21.02 -5.10 7.60
CA ILE A 16 21.76 -3.88 7.88
C ILE A 16 22.71 -4.11 9.05
N VAL A 17 24.01 -4.00 8.78
CA VAL A 17 25.06 -4.21 9.78
C VAL A 17 25.04 -3.14 10.87
N LYS A 18 24.62 -1.91 10.53
CA LYS A 18 24.60 -0.79 11.47
C LYS A 18 23.39 -0.87 12.40
N HIS A 19 23.63 -0.74 13.70
CA HIS A 19 22.57 -0.55 14.67
C HIS A 19 21.98 0.87 14.60
N PHE A 20 20.65 0.95 14.64
CA PHE A 20 19.91 2.20 14.73
C PHE A 20 19.08 2.21 16.02
N PRO A 21 19.04 3.33 16.75
CA PRO A 21 18.03 3.55 17.77
C PRO A 21 16.62 3.40 17.19
N PRO A 22 15.62 2.97 18.00
CA PRO A 22 14.24 2.86 17.56
C PRO A 22 13.75 4.12 16.82
N GLY A 23 13.05 3.92 15.70
CA GLY A 23 12.50 5.01 14.87
C GLY A 23 13.52 5.77 14.00
N ARG A 24 14.81 5.81 14.36
CA ARG A 24 15.82 6.59 13.61
C ARG A 24 15.99 6.12 12.17
N PHE A 25 15.92 4.81 11.95
CA PHE A 25 16.00 4.25 10.59
C PHE A 25 14.81 4.67 9.73
N ARG A 26 13.57 4.53 10.26
CA ARG A 26 12.34 4.95 9.59
C ARG A 26 12.39 6.43 9.22
N ASP A 27 12.75 7.29 10.16
CA ASP A 27 12.72 8.74 9.97
C ASP A 27 13.80 9.19 8.99
N GLY A 28 15.01 8.60 9.07
CA GLY A 28 16.08 8.84 8.10
C GLY A 28 15.69 8.41 6.69
N LEU A 29 15.08 7.23 6.53
CA LEU A 29 14.61 6.76 5.24
C LEU A 29 13.52 7.68 4.66
N ASN A 30 12.56 8.11 5.49
CA ASN A 30 11.55 9.10 5.10
C ASN A 30 12.16 10.45 4.67
N ALA A 31 13.25 10.90 5.29
CA ALA A 31 13.95 12.11 4.88
C ALA A 31 14.60 11.94 3.48
N HIS A 32 15.26 10.81 3.24
CA HIS A 32 15.92 10.51 1.97
C HIS A 32 14.95 10.20 0.82
N LEU A 33 13.73 9.74 1.12
CA LEU A 33 12.74 9.43 0.10
C LEU A 33 12.11 10.68 -0.53
N ARG A 34 12.26 11.87 0.06
CA ARG A 34 11.71 13.11 -0.50
C ARG A 34 12.39 13.45 -1.84
N PRO A 35 11.65 13.88 -2.88
CA PRO A 35 10.21 14.21 -2.88
C PRO A 35 9.29 13.06 -3.32
N ASN A 36 9.78 11.82 -3.38
CA ASN A 36 8.97 10.69 -3.83
C ASN A 36 7.76 10.50 -2.91
N PRO A 37 6.58 10.15 -3.46
CA PRO A 37 5.35 9.95 -2.70
C PRO A 37 5.35 8.60 -1.97
N ILE A 38 6.39 8.33 -1.18
CA ILE A 38 6.60 7.10 -0.43
C ILE A 38 6.78 7.46 1.04
N GLY A 39 5.96 6.85 1.90
CA GLY A 39 6.07 6.99 3.35
C GLY A 39 6.34 5.65 4.02
N VAL A 40 7.40 5.59 4.82
CA VAL A 40 7.74 4.45 5.69
C VAL A 40 6.98 4.61 7.00
N LEU A 41 6.05 3.69 7.26
CA LEU A 41 5.14 3.76 8.40
C LEU A 41 5.78 3.23 9.70
N ALA A 42 6.51 2.12 9.59
CA ALA A 42 7.18 1.43 10.69
C ALA A 42 8.48 0.78 10.19
N ALA A 43 9.40 0.51 11.11
CA ALA A 43 10.61 -0.26 10.85
C ALA A 43 11.02 -0.95 12.16
N ASP A 44 11.05 -2.27 12.15
CA ASP A 44 11.30 -3.11 13.31
C ASP A 44 12.43 -4.11 13.03
N ILE A 45 13.14 -4.53 14.07
CA ILE A 45 14.09 -5.64 13.98
C ILE A 45 13.29 -6.93 13.98
N VAL A 46 13.61 -7.81 13.03
CA VAL A 46 12.95 -9.11 12.83
C VAL A 46 13.97 -10.23 13.05
N PRO A 47 13.51 -11.47 13.33
CA PRO A 47 14.37 -12.64 13.34
C PRO A 47 15.11 -12.85 12.01
N ASP A 48 16.27 -13.50 12.04
CA ASP A 48 17.14 -13.73 10.87
C ASP A 48 16.49 -14.63 9.79
N ASP A 49 15.43 -15.37 10.13
CA ASP A 49 14.68 -16.22 9.22
C ASP A 49 13.45 -15.52 8.60
N PHE A 50 13.22 -14.25 8.93
CA PHE A 50 12.13 -13.48 8.33
C PHE A 50 12.44 -13.09 6.88
N GLU A 51 11.54 -13.45 5.97
CA GLU A 51 11.57 -13.00 4.58
C GLU A 51 10.20 -12.44 4.21
N ALA A 52 10.15 -11.16 3.84
CA ALA A 52 8.90 -10.41 3.66
C ALA A 52 7.90 -11.04 2.65
N ARG A 53 8.38 -11.80 1.66
CA ARG A 53 7.55 -12.49 0.66
C ARG A 53 7.11 -13.88 1.15
N PHE A 54 7.99 -14.67 1.78
CA PHE A 54 7.74 -16.07 2.12
C PHE A 54 7.16 -16.23 3.53
N SER A 55 7.51 -15.36 4.48
CA SER A 55 6.90 -15.34 5.82
C SER A 55 5.48 -14.77 5.81
N ALA A 56 5.04 -14.16 4.71
CA ALA A 56 3.69 -13.60 4.58
C ALA A 56 2.62 -14.70 4.39
N ILE A 57 1.66 -14.76 5.32
CA ILE A 57 0.55 -15.74 5.31
C ILE A 57 -0.53 -15.38 4.27
N LYS A 58 -0.81 -14.08 4.09
CA LYS A 58 -1.84 -13.59 3.18
C LYS A 58 -1.53 -12.18 2.67
N ARG A 59 -2.06 -11.84 1.50
CA ARG A 59 -2.09 -10.46 0.99
C ARG A 59 -3.54 -10.02 0.87
N HIS A 60 -3.79 -8.74 1.14
CA HIS A 60 -5.10 -8.11 0.98
C HIS A 60 -5.00 -7.03 -0.09
N TYR A 61 -5.97 -7.01 -0.99
CA TYR A 61 -6.10 -6.01 -2.03
C TYR A 61 -7.44 -5.30 -1.87
N LEU A 62 -7.46 -3.98 -2.06
CA LEU A 62 -8.66 -3.18 -2.05
C LEU A 62 -8.80 -2.48 -3.40
N TYR A 63 -9.82 -2.88 -4.15
CA TYR A 63 -10.23 -2.15 -5.34
C TYR A 63 -11.34 -1.16 -4.96
N ARG A 64 -11.15 0.13 -5.25
CA ARG A 64 -12.12 1.19 -4.94
C ARG A 64 -12.80 1.67 -6.21
N ILE A 65 -14.13 1.57 -6.24
CA ILE A 65 -14.97 2.13 -7.30
C ILE A 65 -15.79 3.27 -6.72
N THR A 66 -15.79 4.42 -7.40
CA THR A 66 -16.75 5.49 -7.11
C THR A 66 -17.80 5.49 -8.20
N ASN A 67 -19.02 5.04 -7.86
CA ASN A 67 -20.13 4.95 -8.80
C ASN A 67 -20.90 6.27 -8.86
N THR A 68 -20.41 7.21 -9.66
CA THR A 68 -21.01 8.54 -9.79
C THR A 68 -20.86 9.09 -11.21
N ARG A 69 -21.84 9.89 -11.63
CA ARG A 69 -21.77 10.64 -12.90
C ARG A 69 -20.84 11.84 -12.80
N ALA A 70 -20.69 12.44 -11.61
CA ALA A 70 -19.84 13.61 -11.41
C ALA A 70 -18.36 13.27 -11.57
N ASN A 71 -17.55 14.22 -12.00
CA ASN A 71 -16.10 14.04 -12.03
C ASN A 71 -15.53 13.92 -10.61
N LEU A 72 -14.40 13.22 -10.49
CA LEU A 72 -13.68 13.12 -9.22
C LEU A 72 -12.84 14.38 -9.03
N ALA A 73 -12.95 15.01 -7.85
CA ALA A 73 -12.08 16.12 -7.47
C ALA A 73 -10.90 15.65 -6.59
N LEU A 74 -11.17 14.81 -5.58
CA LEU A 74 -10.18 14.42 -4.56
C LEU A 74 -9.49 13.08 -4.83
N ASP A 75 -10.24 12.11 -5.36
CA ASP A 75 -9.78 10.73 -5.53
C ASP A 75 -9.24 10.42 -6.95
N ILE A 76 -8.85 11.47 -7.69
CA ILE A 76 -8.21 11.31 -9.01
C ILE A 76 -7.00 10.37 -8.86
N SER A 77 -6.90 9.40 -9.76
CA SER A 77 -5.86 8.36 -9.76
C SER A 77 -5.82 7.43 -8.53
N ARG A 78 -6.85 7.46 -7.67
CA ARG A 78 -6.96 6.60 -6.46
C ARG A 78 -8.12 5.61 -6.50
N VAL A 79 -9.10 5.84 -7.37
CA VAL A 79 -10.29 5.01 -7.53
C VAL A 79 -10.68 4.92 -9.00
N TRP A 80 -11.43 3.88 -9.36
CA TRP A 80 -12.07 3.80 -10.67
C TRP A 80 -13.42 4.53 -10.63
N ARG A 81 -13.59 5.57 -11.46
CA ARG A 81 -14.89 6.22 -11.64
C ARG A 81 -15.73 5.43 -12.63
N VAL A 82 -16.92 5.01 -12.20
CA VAL A 82 -17.90 4.37 -13.09
C VAL A 82 -19.17 5.23 -13.11
N PRO A 83 -19.55 5.85 -14.25
CA PRO A 83 -20.73 6.72 -14.32
C PRO A 83 -22.05 5.97 -14.55
N ARG A 84 -21.98 4.71 -15.00
CA ARG A 84 -23.14 3.84 -15.20
C ARG A 84 -23.53 3.23 -13.86
N ALA A 85 -24.82 3.20 -13.52
CA ALA A 85 -25.28 2.57 -12.29
C ALA A 85 -24.81 1.11 -12.22
N LEU A 86 -24.29 0.72 -11.07
CA LEU A 86 -23.87 -0.64 -10.78
C LEU A 86 -24.88 -1.31 -9.83
N ASP A 87 -25.11 -2.60 -10.05
CA ASP A 87 -25.87 -3.45 -9.13
C ASP A 87 -24.89 -4.15 -8.18
N ALA A 88 -24.77 -3.62 -6.97
CA ALA A 88 -23.84 -4.14 -5.97
C ALA A 88 -24.22 -5.55 -5.49
N ASP A 89 -25.51 -5.89 -5.46
CA ASP A 89 -25.99 -7.20 -5.03
C ASP A 89 -25.67 -8.26 -6.08
N ALA A 90 -25.88 -7.94 -7.37
CA ALA A 90 -25.49 -8.82 -8.46
C ALA A 90 -23.96 -9.05 -8.49
N MET A 91 -23.16 -8.00 -8.26
CA MET A 91 -21.71 -8.11 -8.15
C MET A 91 -21.29 -8.99 -6.97
N HIS A 92 -21.91 -8.83 -5.80
CA HIS A 92 -21.60 -9.63 -4.62
C HIS A 92 -21.94 -11.12 -4.82
N LYS A 93 -23.08 -11.41 -5.46
CA LYS A 93 -23.48 -12.79 -5.79
C LYS A 93 -22.52 -13.49 -6.77
N ALA A 94 -21.77 -12.73 -7.55
CA ALA A 94 -20.85 -13.25 -8.56
C ALA A 94 -19.38 -13.30 -8.08
N ALA A 95 -19.08 -12.80 -6.87
CA ALA A 95 -17.72 -12.65 -6.34
C ALA A 95 -17.11 -13.93 -5.78
#